data_AF-A0A535M6B2-F1
#
_entry.id   AF-A0A535M6B2-F1
#
_cell.length_a   1.000
_cell.length_b   1.000
_cell.length_c   1.000
_cell.angle_alpha   90.00
_cell.angle_beta   90.00
_cell.angle_gamma   90.00
#
_symmetry.space_group_name_H-M   'P 1'
#
loop_
_entity.id
_entity.type
_entity.pdbx_description
1 polymer ?
#
loop_
_entity_poly.entity_id
_entity_poly.type
_entity_poly.pdbx_seq_one_letter_code
_entity_poly.pdbx_strand_id
1 'polypeptide(L)' 'MGAQAIQQRVREMAAEISRDYDDLDTPLILLSVLKGSVSFATDLSRSLTIPVNFDYVACSSYG' A
#
# COMPACT_ATOMS: atom_id res chain seq x y z
N MET A 1 -13.60 6.54 12.38
CA MET A 1 -13.89 6.02 11.02
C MET A 1 -14.29 4.57 11.15
N GLY A 2 -15.40 4.14 10.52
CA GLY A 2 -15.78 2.72 10.47
C GLY A 2 -14.95 1.95 9.43
N ALA A 3 -14.92 0.62 9.52
CA ALA A 3 -14.17 -0.24 8.60
C ALA A 3 -14.51 0.02 7.12
N GLN A 4 -15.77 0.30 6.80
CA GLN A 4 -16.21 0.65 5.45
C GLN A 4 -15.60 1.95 4.93
N ALA A 5 -15.45 2.97 5.78
CA ALA A 5 -14.84 4.23 5.39
C ALA A 5 -13.33 4.08 5.12
N ILE A 6 -12.66 3.22 5.90
CA ILE A 6 -11.23 2.89 5.69
C ILE A 6 -11.07 2.17 4.35
N GLN A 7 -11.87 1.13 4.09
CA GLN A 7 -11.84 0.36 2.84
C GLN A 7 -12.12 1.25 1.63
N GLN A 8 -13.06 2.19 1.74
CA GLN A 8 -13.33 3.14 0.68
C GLN A 8 -12.11 4.02 0.39
N ARG A 9 -11.45 4.55 1.43
CA ARG A 9 -10.28 5.40 1.25
C ARG A 9 -9.08 4.63 0.69
N VAL A 10 -8.91 3.36 1.07
CA VAL A 10 -7.88 2.47 0.50
C VAL A 10 -8.09 2.30 -1.00
N ARG A 11 -9.33 2.06 -1.45
CA ARG A 11 -9.64 1.93 -2.89
C ARG A 11 -9.38 3.20 -3.68
N GLU A 12 -9.76 4.36 -3.13
CA GLU A 12 -9.48 5.66 -3.76
C GLU A 12 -7.97 5.88 -3.93
N MET A 13 -7.21 5.62 -2.87
CA MET A 13 -5.75 5.74 -2.90
C MET A 13 -5.12 4.75 -3.89
N ALA A 14 -5.60 3.51 -3.95
CA ALA A 14 -5.11 2.51 -4.90
C ALA A 14 -5.38 2.92 -6.36
N ALA A 15 -6.53 3.51 -6.65
CA ALA A 15 -6.87 4.00 -7.98
C ALA A 15 -5.96 5.16 -8.41
N GLU A 16 -5.68 6.10 -7.49
CA GLU A 16 -4.74 7.19 -7.72
C GLU A 16 -3.32 6.65 -7.99
N ILE A 17 -2.80 5.77 -7.12
CA ILE A 17 -1.48 5.16 -7.29
C ILE A 17 -1.39 4.37 -8.60
N SER A 18 -2.40 3.55 -8.91
CA SER A 18 -2.36 2.72 -10.12
C SER A 18 -2.33 3.57 -11.39
N ARG A 19 -3.09 4.67 -11.43
CA ARG A 19 -3.06 5.60 -12.56
C ARG A 19 -1.71 6.30 -12.68
N ASP A 20 -1.14 6.73 -11.57
CA ASP A 20 0.07 7.55 -11.56
C ASP A 20 1.34 6.73 -11.86
N TYR A 21 1.26 5.39 -11.81
CA TYR A 21 2.37 4.45 -12.02
C TYR A 21 2.05 3.32 -13.03
N ASP A 22 1.06 3.50 -13.91
CA ASP A 22 0.62 2.50 -14.90
C ASP A 22 1.67 2.21 -15.98
N ASP A 23 2.57 3.17 -16.23
CA ASP A 23 3.59 3.13 -17.28
C ASP A 23 4.96 2.63 -16.79
N LEU A 24 5.04 2.07 -15.58
CA LEU A 24 6.29 1.50 -15.06
C LEU A 24 6.65 0.20 -15.79
N ASP A 25 7.85 0.16 -16.35
CA ASP A 25 8.46 -1.07 -16.90
C ASP A 25 8.82 -2.11 -15.81
N THR A 26 8.82 -1.69 -14.53
CA THR A 26 9.17 -2.53 -13.38
C THR A 26 8.10 -2.49 -12.30
N PRO A 27 7.85 -3.59 -11.56
CA PRO A 27 6.86 -3.59 -10.49
C PRO A 27 7.13 -2.54 -9.42
N LEU A 28 6.07 -1.87 -8.95
CA LEU A 28 6.14 -0.90 -7.86
C LEU A 28 6.52 -1.59 -6.54
N ILE A 29 7.42 -0.99 -5.76
CA ILE A 29 7.81 -1.54 -4.44
C ILE A 29 6.93 -0.94 -3.35
N LEU A 30 6.22 -1.81 -2.65
CA LEU A 30 5.36 -1.49 -1.51
C LEU A 30 6.16 -1.75 -0.22
N LEU A 31 6.88 -0.71 0.25
CA LEU A 31 7.75 -0.78 1.42
C LEU A 31 6.97 -0.50 2.72
N SER A 32 6.64 -1.54 3.48
CA SER A 32 5.78 -1.45 4.67
C SER A 32 6.60 -1.41 5.97
N VAL A 33 6.31 -0.45 6.86
CA VAL A 33 6.99 -0.33 8.16
C VAL A 33 6.33 -1.23 9.21
N LEU A 34 7.05 -2.23 9.71
CA LEU A 34 6.52 -3.19 10.67
C LEU A 34 6.30 -2.57 12.06
N LYS A 35 5.31 -3.06 12.84
CA LYS A 35 4.34 -4.13 12.53
C LYS A 35 2.97 -3.60 12.10
N GLY A 36 2.63 -2.37 12.47
CA GLY A 36 1.27 -1.84 12.39
C GLY A 36 0.74 -1.62 10.97
N SER A 37 1.62 -1.48 9.97
CA SER A 37 1.21 -1.20 8.59
C SER A 37 0.80 -2.43 7.77
N VAL A 38 1.03 -3.66 8.27
CA VAL A 38 0.84 -4.90 7.49
C VAL A 38 -0.58 -5.06 6.97
N SER A 39 -1.60 -4.82 7.81
CA SER A 39 -2.99 -4.94 7.38
C SER A 39 -3.34 -3.92 6.31
N PHE A 40 -2.88 -2.67 6.47
CA PHE A 40 -3.10 -1.62 5.50
C PHE A 40 -2.40 -1.91 4.16
N ALA A 41 -1.13 -2.33 4.20
CA ALA A 41 -0.37 -2.66 3.00
C ALA A 41 -0.99 -3.84 2.23
N THR A 42 -1.56 -4.82 2.96
CA THR A 42 -2.30 -5.95 2.37
C THR A 42 -3.60 -5.49 1.73
N ASP A 43 -4.37 -4.62 2.39
CA ASP A 43 -5.62 -4.10 1.82
C ASP A 43 -5.36 -3.21 0.60
N LEU A 44 -4.30 -2.41 0.63
CA LEU A 44 -3.88 -1.56 -0.47
C LEU A 44 -3.43 -2.39 -1.68
N SER A 45 -2.56 -3.39 -1.48
CA SER A 45 -2.06 -4.20 -2.61
C SER A 45 -3.17 -4.95 -3.34
N ARG A 46 -4.18 -5.43 -2.61
CA ARG A 46 -5.35 -6.10 -3.20
C ARG A 46 -6.21 -5.17 -4.07
N SER A 47 -6.07 -3.86 -3.89
CA SER A 47 -6.83 -2.84 -4.61
C SER A 47 -6.05 -2.22 -5.77
N LEU A 48 -4.72 -2.43 -5.84
CA LEU A 48 -3.89 -1.92 -6.93
C LEU A 48 -4.11 -2.73 -8.21
N THR A 49 -4.09 -2.03 -9.36
CA THR A 49 -4.23 -2.68 -10.69
C THR A 49 -2.92 -2.84 -11.43
N ILE A 50 -1.81 -2.39 -10.84
CA ILE A 50 -0.45 -2.48 -11.38
C ILE A 50 0.36 -3.57 -10.64
N PRO A 51 1.39 -4.16 -11.27
CA PRO A 51 2.27 -5.13 -10.61
C PRO A 51 3.00 -4.51 -9.42
N VAL A 52 2.97 -5.19 -8.27
CA VAL A 52 3.66 -4.74 -7.05
C VAL A 52 4.48 -5.83 -6.39
N ASN A 53 5.61 -5.43 -5.80
CA ASN A 53 6.45 -6.25 -4.94
C ASN A 53 6.37 -5.75 -3.50
N PHE A 54 6.32 -6.67 -2.54
CA PHE A 54 6.34 -6.33 -1.12
C PHE A 54 7.75 -6.32 -0.57
N ASP A 55 8.07 -5.29 0.22
CA ASP A 55 9.26 -5.26 1.05
C ASP A 55 8.90 -4.67 2.43
N TYR A 56 9.67 -5.03 3.45
CA TYR A 56 9.36 -4.71 4.83
C TYR A 56 10.59 -4.17 5.55
N VAL A 57 10.39 -3.08 6.28
CA VAL A 57 11.43 -2.51 7.16
C VAL A 57 10.94 -2.48 8.59
N ALA A 58 11.82 -2.88 9.51
CA ALA A 58 11.62 -2.72 10.93
C ALA A 58 12.42 -1.49 11.40
N CYS A 59 11.72 -0.41 11.72
CA CYS A 59 12.33 0.79 12.28
C CYS A 59 12.10 0.82 13.79
N SER A 60 13.17 1.01 14.55
CA SER A 60 13.10 1.36 15.98
C SER A 60 13.27 2.86 16.12
N SER A 61 12.31 3.53 16.78
CA SER A 61 12.56 4.89 17.25
C SER A 61 13.60 4.84 18.36
N TYR A 62 14.71 5.55 18.21
CA TYR A 62 15.54 5.90 19.36
C TYR A 62 14.74 6.90 20.19
N GLY A 63 14.37 6.51 21.40
CA GLY A 63 13.66 7.38 22.35
C GLY A 63 14.55 8.48 22.89
#